data_AF-A0A838DWK8-F1
#
_entry.id   AF-A0A838DWK8-F1
#
_cell.length_a   1.000
_cell.length_b   1.000
_cell.length_c   1.000
_cell.angle_alpha   90.00
_cell.angle_beta   90.00
_cell.angle_gamma   90.00
#
_symmetry.space_group_name_H-M   'P 1'
#
loop_
_entity.id
_entity.type
_entity.pdbx_description
1 polymer ?
#
loop_
_entity_poly.entity_id
_entity_poly.type
_entity_poly.pdbx_seq_one_letter_code
_entity_poly.pdbx_strand_id
1 'polypeptide(L)'
;MSGHDIIVIGASAGGVEALAELVKSLPRSLPASIFIVLHIPPHSLSVLPDILSRAGLLPARHPGDRDAIVPGHIYIAPPDHHLL
;
A
#
# COMPACT_ATOMS: atom_id res chain seq x y z
N MET A 1 -19.21 6.66 11.41
CA MET A 1 -18.08 7.12 12.25
C MET A 1 -17.10 7.82 11.34
N SER A 2 -17.12 9.16 11.28
CA SER A 2 -16.35 9.93 10.31
C SER A 2 -15.04 10.41 10.90
N GLY A 3 -13.91 10.05 10.28
CA GLY A 3 -12.67 10.82 10.45
C GLY A 3 -11.34 10.07 10.29
N HIS A 4 -11.33 8.73 10.36
CA HIS A 4 -10.07 7.95 10.31
C HIS A 4 -10.18 6.78 9.32
N ASP A 5 -10.37 7.09 8.04
CA ASP A 5 -10.47 6.14 6.93
C ASP A 5 -9.20 6.11 6.06
N ILE A 6 -8.09 6.66 6.58
CA ILE A 6 -6.79 6.68 5.92
C ILE A 6 -5.75 6.11 6.88
N ILE A 7 -4.98 5.14 6.40
CA ILE A 7 -3.83 4.54 7.09
C ILE A 7 -2.60 4.80 6.21
N VAL A 8 -1.55 5.40 6.78
CA VAL A 8 -0.30 5.66 6.05
C VAL A 8 0.83 4.89 6.70
N ILE A 9 1.64 4.19 5.90
CA ILE A 9 2.73 3.34 6.37
C ILE A 9 4.00 3.70 5.60
N GLY A 10 5.06 4.04 6.34
CA GLY A 10 6.42 4.17 5.81
C GLY A 10 7.28 2.99 6.21
N ALA A 11 8.06 2.45 5.28
CA ALA A 11 8.97 1.33 5.53
C ALA A 11 10.28 1.46 4.75
N SER A 12 11.28 0.66 5.12
CA SER A 12 12.58 0.58 4.44
C SER A 12 13.16 -0.84 4.52
N ALA A 13 14.35 -1.04 5.08
CA ALA A 13 14.96 -2.36 5.24
C ALA A 13 14.06 -3.33 6.02
N GLY A 14 13.83 -4.53 5.48
CA GLY A 14 12.91 -5.54 6.04
C GLY A 14 11.42 -5.17 5.96
N GLY A 15 11.08 -4.07 5.26
CA GLY A 15 9.72 -3.58 5.16
C GLY A 15 8.79 -4.51 4.39
N VAL A 16 9.31 -5.25 3.40
CA VAL A 16 8.50 -6.12 2.53
C VAL A 16 7.84 -7.23 3.35
N GLU A 17 8.62 -7.93 4.18
CA GLU A 17 8.13 -9.03 5.01
C GLU A 17 7.14 -8.53 6.07
N ALA A 18 7.46 -7.40 6.72
CA ALA A 18 6.57 -6.79 7.72
C ALA A 18 5.23 -6.35 7.10
N LEU A 19 5.26 -5.74 5.92
CA LEU A 19 4.06 -5.34 5.20
C LEU A 19 3.24 -6.54 4.73
N ALA A 20 3.90 -7.62 4.27
CA ALA A 20 3.22 -8.85 3.87
C ALA A 20 2.50 -9.52 5.05
N GLU A 21 3.13 -9.59 6.23
CA GLU A 21 2.49 -10.10 7.44
C GLU A 21 1.33 -9.21 7.92
N LEU A 22 1.49 -7.89 7.82
CA LEU A 22 0.42 -6.95 8.16
C LEU A 22 -0.82 -7.20 7.28
N VAL A 23 -0.67 -7.19 5.96
CA VAL A 23 -1.82 -7.25 5.03
C VAL A 23 -2.56 -8.59 5.06
N LYS A 24 -1.89 -9.69 5.47
CA LYS A 24 -2.53 -11.00 5.71
C LYS A 24 -3.64 -10.93 6.75
N SER A 25 -3.48 -10.09 7.77
CA SER A 25 -4.43 -9.97 8.89
C SER A 25 -5.59 -9.01 8.61
N LEU A 26 -5.54 -8.24 7.52
CA LEU A 26 -6.52 -7.21 7.25
C LEU A 26 -7.81 -7.80 6.65
N PRO A 27 -9.00 -7.40 7.14
CA PRO A 27 -10.25 -7.87 6.60
C PRO A 27 -10.54 -7.25 5.23
N ARG A 28 -11.23 -7.98 4.34
CA ARG A 28 -11.70 -7.46 3.04
C ARG A 28 -12.63 -6.24 3.20
N SER A 29 -13.32 -6.15 4.32
CA SER A 29 -14.27 -5.08 4.65
C SER A 29 -13.63 -3.89 5.37
N LEU A 30 -12.29 -3.76 5.37
CA LEU A 30 -11.60 -2.65 6.02
C LEU A 30 -12.20 -1.31 5.56
N PRO A 31 -12.81 -0.52 6.47
CA PRO A 31 -13.45 0.75 6.13
C PRO A 31 -12.43 1.90 6.05
N ALA A 32 -11.26 1.62 5.47
CA ALA A 32 -10.16 2.55 5.32
C ALA A 32 -9.34 2.23 4.05
N SER A 33 -8.64 3.24 3.53
CA SER A 33 -7.64 3.12 2.47
C SER A 33 -6.25 3.12 3.07
N ILE A 34 -5.35 2.31 2.52
CA ILE A 34 -3.97 2.20 3.00
C ILE A 34 -3.02 2.81 1.97
N PHE A 35 -2.10 3.65 2.41
CA PHE A 35 -1.07 4.28 1.60
C PHE A 35 0.30 3.82 2.13
N ILE A 36 1.14 3.28 1.25
CA ILE A 36 2.42 2.68 1.62
C ILE A 36 3.53 3.35 0.80
N VAL A 37 4.56 3.79 1.52
CA VAL A 37 5.83 4.22 0.92
C VAL A 37 6.92 3.27 1.40
N LEU A 38 7.56 2.57 0.47
CA LEU A 38 8.72 1.74 0.74
C LEU A 38 9.96 2.40 0.13
N HIS A 39 10.97 2.68 0.95
CA HIS A 39 12.24 3.23 0.48
C HIS A 39 13.02 2.17 -0.33
N ILE A 40 13.10 2.38 -1.65
CA ILE A 40 13.78 1.52 -2.63
C ILE A 40 14.56 2.37 -3.65
N PRO A 41 15.54 1.79 -4.37
CA PRO A 41 16.26 2.49 -5.42
C PRO A 41 15.32 3.01 -6.54
N PRO A 42 15.58 4.17 -7.14
CA PRO A 42 14.68 4.82 -8.10
C PRO A 42 14.46 4.03 -9.39
N HIS A 43 15.46 3.25 -9.81
CA HIS A 43 15.40 2.42 -11.02
C HIS A 43 14.93 0.98 -10.77
N SER A 44 14.49 0.67 -9.56
CA SER A 44 13.98 -0.66 -9.24
C SER A 44 12.57 -0.84 -9.79
N LEU A 45 12.28 -2.00 -10.35
CA LEU A 45 10.88 -2.39 -10.59
C LEU A 45 10.26 -2.77 -9.24
N SER A 46 9.24 -2.05 -8.79
CA SER A 46 8.54 -2.40 -7.56
C SER A 46 7.51 -3.48 -7.82
N VAL A 47 7.79 -4.70 -7.37
CA VAL A 47 6.85 -5.82 -7.35
C VAL A 47 6.01 -5.86 -6.06
N LEU A 48 6.12 -4.83 -5.21
CA LEU A 48 5.44 -4.77 -3.93
C LEU A 48 3.91 -4.85 -4.06
N PRO A 49 3.25 -4.21 -5.05
CA PRO A 49 1.80 -4.37 -5.24
C PRO A 49 1.38 -5.84 -5.44
N ASP A 50 2.14 -6.59 -6.23
CA ASP A 50 1.83 -8.01 -6.49
C ASP A 50 2.04 -8.86 -5.24
N ILE A 51 3.12 -8.59 -4.48
CA ILE A 51 3.40 -9.27 -3.22
C ILE A 51 2.26 -9.06 -2.23
N LEU A 52 1.84 -7.81 -2.01
CA LEU A 52 0.80 -7.49 -1.03
C LEU A 52 -0.58 -7.97 -1.47
N SER A 53 -0.90 -7.88 -2.77
CA SER A 53 -2.16 -8.42 -3.32
C SER A 53 -2.26 -9.94 -3.20
N ARG A 54 -1.13 -10.66 -3.27
CA ARG A 54 -1.08 -12.11 -3.06
C ARG A 54 -1.11 -12.50 -1.58
N ALA A 55 -0.52 -11.68 -0.71
CA ALA A 55 -0.44 -11.95 0.71
C ALA A 55 -1.75 -11.65 1.45
N GLY A 56 -2.47 -10.59 1.07
CA GLY A 56 -3.67 -10.12 1.73
C GLY A 56 -4.96 -10.29 0.93
N LEU A 57 -6.06 -9.77 1.48
CA LEU A 57 -7.37 -9.78 0.82
C LEU A 57 -7.69 -8.49 0.06
N LEU A 58 -6.91 -7.43 0.30
CA LEU A 58 -7.10 -6.11 -0.30
C LEU A 58 -6.22 -5.98 -1.56
N PRO A 59 -6.75 -5.47 -2.68
CA PRO A 59 -5.95 -5.20 -3.86
C PRO A 59 -4.94 -4.09 -3.59
N ALA A 60 -3.70 -4.30 -4.01
CA ALA A 60 -2.63 -3.33 -3.96
C ALA A 60 -2.19 -2.91 -5.37
N ARG A 61 -1.95 -1.61 -5.57
CA ARG A 61 -1.47 -1.07 -6.86
C ARG A 61 -0.61 0.18 -6.67
N HIS A 62 0.17 0.50 -7.70
CA HIS A 62 0.62 1.87 -7.90
C HIS A 62 -0.57 2.71 -8.40
N PRO A 63 -0.96 3.79 -7.70
CA PRO A 63 -2.02 4.66 -8.18
C PRO A 63 -1.56 5.52 -9.36
N GLY A 64 -2.52 5.90 -10.19
CA GLY A 64 -2.34 7.00 -11.15
C GLY A 64 -2.52 8.36 -10.47
N ASP A 65 -2.01 9.42 -11.13
CA ASP A 65 -2.29 10.79 -10.71
C ASP A 65 -3.81 11.04 -10.70
N ARG A 66 -4.31 11.66 -9.62
CA ARG A 66 -5.74 11.97 -9.39
C ARG A 66 -6.66 10.75 -9.32
N ASP A 67 -6.13 9.56 -9.10
CA ASP A 67 -6.96 8.39 -8.79
C ASP A 67 -7.86 8.68 -7.59
N ALA A 68 -9.12 8.25 -7.66
CA ALA A 68 -10.03 8.36 -6.54
C ALA A 68 -9.57 7.45 -5.38
N ILE A 69 -9.65 7.98 -4.15
CA ILE A 69 -9.37 7.20 -2.94
C ILE A 69 -10.59 6.34 -2.61
N VAL A 70 -10.40 5.02 -2.70
CA VAL A 70 -11.43 4.03 -2.42
C VAL A 70 -11.05 3.17 -1.21
N PRO A 71 -11.89 3.08 -0.16
CA PRO A 71 -11.67 2.17 0.96
C PRO A 71 -11.45 0.71 0.54
N GLY A 72 -10.75 -0.05 1.37
CA GLY A 72 -10.41 -1.45 1.08
C GLY A 72 -9.37 -1.61 -0.04
N HIS A 73 -8.58 -0.58 -0.31
CA HIS A 73 -7.49 -0.61 -1.28
C HIS A 73 -6.16 -0.22 -0.64
N ILE A 74 -5.07 -0.76 -1.21
CA ILE A 74 -3.70 -0.43 -0.86
C ILE A 74 -3.06 0.32 -2.03
N TYR A 75 -2.62 1.54 -1.75
CA TYR A 75 -1.93 2.43 -2.68
C TYR A 75 -0.45 2.45 -2.33
N ILE A 76 0.41 2.13 -3.30
CA ILE A 76 1.85 2.05 -3.08
C ILE A 76 2.54 3.09 -3.93
N ALA A 77 3.38 3.93 -3.32
CA ALA A 77 4.20 4.88 -4.04
C ALA A 77 5.04 4.14 -5.12
N PRO A 78 5.02 4.58 -6.39
CA PRO A 78 5.97 4.09 -7.37
C PRO A 78 7.40 4.50 -6.97
N PRO A 79 8.43 3.73 -7.38
CA PRO A 79 9.81 4.16 -7.26
C PRO A 79 10.01 5.57 -7.85
N ASP A 80 10.89 6.35 -7.23
CA ASP A 80 11.27 7.70 -7.70
C ASP A 80 10.12 8.74 -7.71
N HIS A 81 8.99 8.44 -7.07
CA HIS A 81 7.83 9.33 -7.02
C HIS A 81 7.28 9.43 -5.59
N HIS A 82 6.79 10.61 -5.24
CA HIS A 82 6.00 10.79 -4.03
C HIS A 82 4.54 10.39 -4.25
N LEU A 83 3.89 9.95 -3.19
CA LEU A 83 2.46 9.67 -3.15
C LEU A 83 1.76 10.88 -2.50
N LEU A 84 1.31 11.82 -3.34
CA LEU A 84 0.72 13.11 -2.95
C LEU A 84 -0.73 13.24 -3.40
#